data_AF-A0A816M9U1-F1
#
_entry.id   AF-A0A816M9U1-F1
#
_cell.length_a   1.000
_cell.length_b   1.000
_cell.length_c   1.000
_cell.angle_alpha   90.00
_cell.angle_beta   90.00
_cell.angle_gamma   90.00
#
_symmetry.space_group_name_H-M   'P 1'
#
loop_
_entity.id
_entity.type
_entity.pdbx_description
1 polymer ?
#
loop_
_entity_poly.entity_id
_entity_poly.type
_entity_poly.pdbx_seq_one_letter_code
_entity_poly.pdbx_strand_id
1 'polypeptide(L)'
;DAIVNDGNTDNLGQLVILTSTFTGSPRHMHKYTQDAMTYVKNYGRPDLFVTFTCNPTWEEIQEELLDGQNPSDRHDLLARVFRQKLIKLMNIITKSHVFRPARCWMYSIEWQKRGLPHAHILIWLKDKIKSDEIDSVISAELPDRQQDPRLFQIIVKNMIHGPCGSINPGSSCMKDGKCTKRYPRQLLHDTQTGEDGYPLYRRRSSEDGGFKAKIKVKIGNLIQAIEIDNEWVVPYCPLLSRIFQAHTNVEYCNSIESIKYICKYVNKGSDQAMFGFGKDGTSIDEVEQYQLGRYISSNEAVRRILDFSIHKRHPRVVHLTAHLENGQRVYFTEDNLHERIIELPKTTLTDDAQWDATMTEAATIQSPARLRNLFVILLLACGSSNPEKLWESYKESFTEDILIQARRENPGLVLNYTPDMFNQTLIILEDKALAMAG
;
A
#
# COMPACT_ATOMS: atom_id res chain seq x y z
N ASP A 1 -13.84 -8.97 -32.08
CA ASP A 1 -12.71 -8.56 -32.92
C ASP A 1 -11.82 -9.66 -33.45
N ALA A 2 -11.44 -10.70 -32.71
CA ALA A 2 -10.57 -11.76 -33.25
C ALA A 2 -11.20 -12.68 -34.34
N ILE A 3 -12.50 -12.54 -34.62
CA ILE A 3 -13.24 -13.47 -35.50
C ILE A 3 -13.22 -13.03 -36.99
N VAL A 4 -12.71 -11.83 -37.31
CA VAL A 4 -12.83 -11.25 -38.68
C VAL A 4 -11.57 -11.43 -39.55
N ASN A 5 -10.41 -11.81 -38.99
CA ASN A 5 -9.11 -11.69 -39.69
C ASN A 5 -8.31 -13.00 -39.91
N ASP A 6 -8.94 -14.12 -40.29
CA ASP A 6 -8.24 -15.33 -40.80
C ASP A 6 -7.01 -15.78 -39.98
N GLY A 7 -7.12 -15.78 -38.65
CA GLY A 7 -6.08 -16.33 -37.77
C GLY A 7 -6.17 -17.86 -37.69
N ASN A 8 -5.02 -18.52 -37.56
CA ASN A 8 -4.95 -19.95 -37.24
C ASN A 8 -5.78 -20.22 -35.97
N THR A 9 -6.76 -21.14 -36.05
CA THR A 9 -7.67 -21.51 -34.96
C THR A 9 -6.95 -22.10 -33.75
N ASP A 10 -5.74 -22.66 -33.94
CA ASP A 10 -4.92 -23.19 -32.85
C ASP A 10 -4.30 -22.08 -31.97
N ASN A 11 -4.30 -20.83 -32.45
CA ASN A 11 -3.86 -19.65 -31.71
C ASN A 11 -5.02 -18.85 -31.07
N LEU A 12 -6.21 -19.46 -30.94
CA LEU A 12 -7.31 -18.90 -30.15
C LEU A 12 -6.95 -18.84 -28.66
N GLY A 13 -6.36 -17.72 -28.26
CA GLY A 13 -6.63 -17.10 -26.97
C GLY A 13 -6.17 -17.86 -25.72
N GLN A 14 -4.87 -18.12 -25.56
CA GLN A 14 -4.35 -18.34 -24.21
C GLN A 14 -4.21 -17.00 -23.47
N LEU A 15 -5.35 -16.43 -23.07
CA LEU A 15 -5.40 -15.21 -22.29
C LEU A 15 -4.91 -15.50 -20.86
N VAL A 16 -3.62 -15.35 -20.60
CA VAL A 16 -3.07 -15.45 -19.23
C VAL A 16 -3.45 -14.20 -18.45
N ILE A 17 -4.56 -14.32 -17.74
CA ILE A 17 -5.10 -13.29 -16.88
C ILE A 17 -4.37 -13.29 -15.53
N LEU A 18 -3.44 -12.35 -15.32
CA LEU A 18 -2.80 -12.17 -14.01
C LEU A 18 -3.86 -11.87 -12.93
N THR A 19 -3.81 -12.67 -11.86
CA THR A 19 -4.73 -12.57 -10.72
C THR A 19 -4.45 -11.32 -9.88
N SER A 20 -5.37 -10.99 -8.98
CA SER A 20 -5.19 -9.92 -8.00
C SER A 20 -4.11 -10.20 -6.94
N THR A 21 -3.58 -11.43 -6.88
CA THR A 21 -2.45 -11.79 -6.00
C THR A 21 -1.09 -11.46 -6.63
N PHE A 22 -1.04 -11.26 -7.94
CA PHE A 22 0.20 -10.84 -8.61
C PHE A 22 0.45 -9.34 -8.42
N THR A 23 1.48 -9.00 -7.63
CA THR A 23 1.85 -7.61 -7.33
C THR A 23 2.08 -6.80 -8.60
N GLY A 24 1.34 -5.69 -8.73
CA GLY A 24 1.42 -4.78 -9.88
C GLY A 24 0.64 -5.25 -11.10
N SER A 25 -0.18 -6.31 -11.03
CA SER A 25 -1.17 -6.58 -12.10
C SER A 25 -2.29 -5.53 -12.10
N PRO A 26 -2.99 -5.32 -13.24
CA PRO A 26 -4.16 -4.44 -13.27
C PRO A 26 -5.21 -4.80 -12.20
N ARG A 27 -5.46 -6.10 -11.97
CA ARG A 27 -6.39 -6.56 -10.92
C ARG A 27 -5.88 -6.30 -9.50
N HIS A 28 -4.58 -6.44 -9.28
CA HIS A 28 -3.97 -6.09 -8.00
C HIS A 28 -4.17 -4.59 -7.72
N MET A 29 -3.83 -3.72 -8.67
CA MET A 29 -3.99 -2.27 -8.52
C MET A 29 -5.47 -1.86 -8.34
N HIS A 30 -6.37 -2.46 -9.13
CA HIS A 30 -7.82 -2.24 -9.00
C HIS A 30 -8.34 -2.64 -7.62
N LYS A 31 -7.95 -3.82 -7.12
CA LYS A 31 -8.31 -4.32 -5.79
C LYS A 31 -7.90 -3.33 -4.70
N TYR A 32 -6.64 -2.89 -4.69
CA TYR A 32 -6.15 -1.93 -3.70
C TYR A 32 -6.81 -0.55 -3.81
N THR A 33 -7.21 -0.15 -5.01
CA THR A 33 -8.00 1.07 -5.21
C THR A 33 -9.39 0.94 -4.58
N GLN A 34 -10.07 -0.19 -4.77
CA GLN A 34 -11.36 -0.48 -4.12
C GLN A 34 -11.21 -0.53 -2.58
N ASP A 35 -10.12 -1.10 -2.08
CA ASP A 35 -9.81 -1.13 -0.65
C ASP A 35 -9.67 0.29 -0.08
N ALA A 36 -8.95 1.16 -0.80
CA ALA A 36 -8.81 2.57 -0.42
C ALA A 36 -10.17 3.27 -0.37
N MET A 37 -11.02 3.08 -1.38
CA MET A 37 -12.37 3.64 -1.42
C MET A 37 -13.26 3.13 -0.28
N THR A 38 -13.11 1.86 0.10
CA THR A 38 -13.83 1.26 1.23
C THR A 38 -13.50 1.98 2.54
N TYR A 39 -12.25 2.41 2.74
CA TYR A 39 -11.89 3.18 3.94
C TYR A 39 -12.54 4.55 3.94
N VAL A 40 -12.52 5.25 2.80
CA VAL A 40 -13.15 6.57 2.69
C VAL A 40 -14.63 6.49 2.95
N LYS A 41 -15.30 5.48 2.39
CA LYS A 41 -16.73 5.25 2.59
C LYS A 41 -17.07 5.04 4.07
N ASN A 42 -16.27 4.28 4.80
CA ASN A 42 -16.56 3.90 6.19
C ASN A 42 -16.00 4.86 7.25
N TYR A 43 -14.90 5.54 6.97
CA TYR A 43 -14.15 6.35 7.94
C TYR A 43 -14.00 7.82 7.53
N GLY A 44 -14.48 8.20 6.34
CA GLY A 44 -14.36 9.55 5.82
C GLY A 44 -12.94 9.88 5.37
N ARG A 45 -12.56 11.15 5.49
CA ARG A 45 -11.26 11.65 5.04
C ARG A 45 -10.15 11.31 6.04
N PRO A 46 -8.94 10.94 5.56
CA PRO A 46 -7.77 10.74 6.43
C PRO A 46 -7.39 12.07 7.08
N ASP A 47 -6.72 11.99 8.23
CA ASP A 47 -6.29 13.15 9.03
C ASP A 47 -4.81 13.51 8.80
N LEU A 48 -3.99 12.51 8.48
CA LEU A 48 -2.56 12.69 8.24
C LEU A 48 -2.11 11.96 6.98
N PHE A 49 -1.21 12.61 6.25
CA PHE A 49 -0.47 12.01 5.16
C PHE A 49 1.03 12.04 5.48
N VAL A 50 1.64 10.87 5.61
CA VAL A 50 3.06 10.73 5.96
C VAL A 50 3.80 10.10 4.80
N THR A 51 4.93 10.69 4.43
CA THR A 51 5.87 10.03 3.51
C THR A 51 7.18 9.71 4.21
N PHE A 52 7.74 8.54 3.92
CA PHE A 52 8.94 8.04 4.58
C PHE A 52 9.92 7.46 3.58
N THR A 53 11.08 8.11 3.43
CA THR A 53 12.13 7.70 2.48
C THR A 53 13.24 6.94 3.18
N CYS A 54 13.70 5.84 2.58
CA CYS A 54 14.89 5.15 3.06
C CYS A 54 16.11 6.08 3.12
N ASN A 55 16.81 6.09 4.26
CA ASN A 55 18.08 6.77 4.38
C ASN A 55 19.21 5.73 4.25
N PRO A 56 20.02 5.76 3.17
CA PRO A 56 21.12 4.82 2.98
C PRO A 56 22.25 5.00 4.01
N THR A 57 22.26 6.10 4.76
CA THR A 57 23.27 6.42 5.79
C THR A 57 22.89 5.96 7.20
N TRP A 58 21.84 5.15 7.36
CA TRP A 58 21.54 4.52 8.65
C TRP A 58 22.70 3.61 9.09
N GLU A 59 23.01 3.64 10.39
CA GLU A 59 24.08 2.85 11.00
C GLU A 59 23.94 1.35 10.66
N GLU A 60 22.73 0.80 10.72
CA GLU A 60 22.47 -0.61 10.42
C GLU A 60 22.76 -1.00 8.96
N ILE A 61 22.83 -0.02 8.06
CA ILE A 61 23.29 -0.26 6.68
C ILE A 61 24.79 -0.14 6.63
N GLN A 62 25.36 0.94 7.19
CA GLN A 62 26.78 1.25 7.09
C GLN A 62 27.66 0.20 7.78
N GLU A 63 27.23 -0.32 8.93
CA GLU A 63 27.96 -1.34 9.70
C GLU A 63 28.01 -2.71 9.00
N GLU A 64 27.08 -2.97 8.09
CA GLU A 64 26.94 -4.24 7.36
C GLU A 64 27.56 -4.21 5.94
N LEU A 65 28.15 -3.08 5.56
CA LEU A 65 28.89 -2.94 4.30
C LEU A 65 30.30 -3.51 4.46
N LEU A 66 30.73 -4.30 3.47
CA LEU A 66 32.13 -4.73 3.37
C LEU A 66 33.00 -3.58 2.84
N ASP A 67 34.31 -3.68 3.06
CA ASP A 67 35.27 -2.70 2.56
C ASP A 67 35.09 -2.44 1.05
N GLY A 68 34.93 -1.16 0.70
CA GLY A 68 34.70 -0.71 -0.68
C GLY A 68 33.26 -0.81 -1.19
N GLN A 69 32.33 -1.40 -0.44
CA GLN A 69 30.91 -1.41 -0.80
C GLN A 69 30.23 -0.09 -0.48
N ASN A 70 29.28 0.30 -1.33
CA ASN A 70 28.33 1.37 -1.08
C ASN A 70 26.92 0.81 -0.86
N PRO A 71 26.01 1.56 -0.21
CA PRO A 71 24.62 1.14 -0.04
C PRO A 71 23.90 0.76 -1.35
N SER A 72 24.29 1.37 -2.47
CA SER A 72 23.77 1.04 -3.81
C SER A 72 24.09 -0.39 -4.24
N ASP A 73 25.14 -1.00 -3.70
CA ASP A 73 25.61 -2.33 -4.09
C ASP A 73 24.88 -3.42 -3.28
N ARG A 74 24.25 -3.04 -2.15
CA ARG A 74 23.60 -3.93 -1.18
C ARG A 74 22.12 -3.64 -1.03
N HIS A 75 21.37 -3.83 -2.12
CA HIS A 75 19.92 -3.62 -2.13
C HIS A 75 19.15 -4.54 -1.17
N ASP A 76 19.71 -5.69 -0.82
CA ASP A 76 19.21 -6.58 0.23
C ASP A 76 19.21 -5.91 1.61
N LEU A 77 20.30 -5.22 1.98
CA LEU A 77 20.38 -4.47 3.23
C LEU A 77 19.38 -3.31 3.22
N LEU A 78 19.35 -2.52 2.14
CA LEU A 78 18.39 -1.42 2.00
C LEU A 78 16.95 -1.89 2.18
N ALA A 79 16.56 -2.99 1.53
CA ALA A 79 15.20 -3.52 1.62
C ALA A 79 14.86 -4.03 3.03
N ARG A 80 15.79 -4.74 3.69
CA ARG A 80 15.63 -5.29 5.03
C ARG A 80 15.56 -4.20 6.10
N VAL A 81 16.50 -3.27 6.11
CA VAL A 81 16.56 -2.17 7.07
C VAL A 81 15.35 -1.25 6.89
N PHE A 82 15.01 -0.88 5.65
CA PHE A 82 13.81 -0.05 5.40
C PHE A 82 12.53 -0.72 5.91
N ARG A 83 12.36 -2.04 5.69
CA ARG A 83 11.21 -2.78 6.23
C ARG A 83 11.14 -2.68 7.75
N GLN A 84 12.26 -2.88 8.44
CA GLN A 84 12.32 -2.79 9.90
C GLN A 84 12.00 -1.37 10.41
N LYS A 85 12.58 -0.34 9.78
CA LYS A 85 12.29 1.07 10.12
C LYS A 85 10.83 1.42 9.86
N LEU A 86 10.23 0.96 8.75
CA LEU A 86 8.81 1.19 8.45
C LEU A 86 7.89 0.48 9.46
N ILE A 87 8.21 -0.75 9.88
CA ILE A 87 7.45 -1.45 10.93
C ILE A 87 7.54 -0.66 12.25
N LYS A 88 8.73 -0.18 12.62
CA LYS A 88 8.92 0.64 13.83
C LYS A 88 8.14 1.96 13.73
N LEU A 89 8.16 2.63 12.58
CA LEU A 89 7.39 3.85 12.31
C LEU A 89 5.89 3.60 12.52
N MET A 90 5.35 2.55 11.91
CA MET A 90 3.94 2.20 12.06
C MET A 90 3.61 1.84 13.52
N ASN A 91 4.48 1.14 14.25
CA ASN A 91 4.25 0.84 15.67
C ASN A 91 4.22 2.12 16.53
N ILE A 92 5.13 3.08 16.30
CA ILE A 92 5.13 4.35 17.03
C ILE A 92 3.84 5.14 16.75
N ILE A 93 3.39 5.16 15.50
CA ILE A 93 2.14 5.83 15.11
C ILE A 93 0.93 5.14 15.74
N THR A 94 0.83 3.82 15.61
CA THR A 94 -0.41 3.07 15.88
C THR A 94 -0.51 2.50 17.29
N LYS A 95 0.62 2.21 17.94
CA LYS A 95 0.67 1.62 19.29
C LYS A 95 1.17 2.59 20.34
N SER A 96 2.17 3.42 20.02
CA SER A 96 2.65 4.47 20.94
C SER A 96 1.85 5.77 20.82
N HIS A 97 0.91 5.83 19.87
CA HIS A 97 -0.04 6.94 19.70
C HIS A 97 0.61 8.32 19.57
N VAL A 98 1.73 8.40 18.84
CA VAL A 98 2.51 9.66 18.69
C VAL A 98 1.68 10.85 18.25
N PHE A 99 0.64 10.61 17.45
CA PHE A 99 -0.29 11.64 16.99
C PHE A 99 -1.60 11.63 17.75
N ARG A 100 -2.11 10.42 18.04
CA ARG A 100 -3.33 10.04 18.80
C ARG A 100 -3.61 8.56 18.46
N PRO A 101 -4.55 7.89 19.14
CA PRO A 101 -5.03 6.58 18.71
C PRO A 101 -5.49 6.57 17.25
N ALA A 102 -4.90 5.69 16.44
CA ALA A 102 -5.32 5.51 15.06
C ALA A 102 -6.60 4.64 15.02
N ARG A 103 -7.62 5.12 14.32
CA ARG A 103 -8.83 4.36 13.99
C ARG A 103 -8.57 3.36 12.87
N CYS A 104 -7.90 3.82 11.81
CA CYS A 104 -7.48 2.99 10.69
C CYS A 104 -6.30 3.63 9.96
N TRP A 105 -5.60 2.85 9.15
CA TRP A 105 -4.44 3.32 8.38
C TRP A 105 -4.21 2.43 7.17
N MET A 106 -3.50 2.97 6.19
CA MET A 106 -2.96 2.19 5.07
C MET A 106 -1.69 2.83 4.53
N TYR A 107 -0.86 2.03 3.88
CA TYR A 107 0.30 2.55 3.17
C TYR A 107 0.57 1.78 1.88
N SER A 108 1.27 2.47 0.97
CA SER A 108 1.85 1.95 -0.26
C SER A 108 3.34 2.28 -0.30
N ILE A 109 4.15 1.40 -0.89
CA ILE A 109 5.58 1.63 -1.09
C ILE A 109 5.84 1.76 -2.59
N GLU A 110 6.50 2.84 -2.98
CA GLU A 110 7.04 3.04 -4.31
C GLU A 110 8.56 3.08 -4.28
N TRP A 111 9.18 2.92 -5.44
CA TRP A 111 10.60 3.19 -5.64
C TRP A 111 10.72 4.44 -6.50
N GLN A 112 11.41 5.45 -5.96
CA GLN A 112 11.71 6.63 -6.75
C GLN A 112 12.75 6.29 -7.82
N LYS A 113 12.94 7.13 -8.85
CA LYS A 113 13.89 6.89 -9.96
C LYS A 113 15.33 6.57 -9.53
N ARG A 114 15.72 6.89 -8.29
CA ARG A 114 17.01 6.55 -7.69
C ARG A 114 17.05 5.17 -7.00
N GLY A 115 15.98 4.39 -7.08
CA GLY A 115 15.88 3.02 -6.57
C GLY A 115 15.68 2.88 -5.06
N LEU A 116 15.57 3.98 -4.29
CA LEU A 116 15.30 3.90 -2.86
C LEU A 116 13.80 3.73 -2.60
N PRO A 117 13.43 2.86 -1.65
CA PRO A 117 12.04 2.67 -1.29
C PRO A 117 11.50 3.87 -0.51
N HIS A 118 10.25 4.21 -0.81
CA HIS A 118 9.53 5.36 -0.28
C HIS A 118 8.10 4.96 0.05
N ALA A 119 7.69 5.14 1.30
CA ALA A 119 6.34 4.81 1.75
C ALA A 119 5.45 6.05 1.71
N HIS A 120 4.20 5.87 1.26
CA HIS A 120 3.09 6.81 1.33
C HIS A 120 2.06 6.23 2.30
N ILE A 121 1.79 6.94 3.40
CA ILE A 121 1.00 6.44 4.52
C ILE A 121 -0.16 7.41 4.77
N LEU A 122 -1.38 6.86 4.88
CA LEU A 122 -2.57 7.59 5.32
C LEU A 122 -3.02 7.07 6.68
N ILE A 123 -3.42 7.99 7.56
CA ILE A 123 -3.83 7.70 8.93
C ILE A 123 -5.15 8.42 9.20
N TRP A 124 -6.10 7.68 9.79
CA TRP A 124 -7.31 8.21 10.39
C TRP A 124 -7.19 8.07 11.90
N LEU A 125 -7.33 9.17 12.61
CA LEU A 125 -7.30 9.20 14.07
C LEU A 125 -8.71 8.97 14.62
N LYS A 126 -8.80 8.43 15.84
CA LYS A 126 -10.09 8.35 16.56
C LYS A 126 -10.61 9.75 16.86
N ASP A 127 -9.72 10.60 17.38
CA ASP A 127 -9.98 12.01 17.66
C ASP A 127 -9.15 12.87 16.70
N LYS A 128 -9.84 13.68 15.87
CA LYS A 128 -9.20 14.54 14.88
C LYS A 128 -8.35 15.63 15.55
N ILE A 129 -7.20 15.95 14.95
CA ILE A 129 -6.39 17.11 15.34
C ILE A 129 -7.14 18.37 14.95
N LYS A 130 -7.36 19.29 15.90
CA LYS A 130 -7.99 20.58 15.64
C LYS A 130 -7.00 21.56 15.03
N SER A 131 -7.49 22.60 14.36
CA SER A 131 -6.64 23.58 13.66
C SER A 131 -5.61 24.26 14.56
N ASP A 132 -5.97 24.54 15.81
CA ASP A 132 -5.12 25.14 16.84
C ASP A 132 -4.09 24.16 17.44
N GLU A 133 -4.24 22.86 17.19
CA GLU A 133 -3.36 21.80 17.69
C GLU A 133 -2.31 21.36 16.66
N ILE A 134 -2.42 21.78 15.39
CA ILE A 134 -1.54 21.32 14.29
C ILE A 134 -0.07 21.54 14.63
N ASP A 135 0.28 22.74 15.11
CA ASP A 135 1.65 23.15 15.41
C ASP A 135 2.27 22.39 16.59
N SER A 136 1.46 21.72 17.41
CA SER A 136 1.95 20.85 18.50
C SER A 136 2.50 19.53 17.98
N VAL A 137 2.14 19.15 16.75
CA VAL A 137 2.46 17.85 16.15
C VAL A 137 3.38 17.99 14.94
N ILE A 138 3.13 19.02 14.12
CA ILE A 138 3.80 19.25 12.84
C ILE A 138 4.50 20.61 12.91
N SER A 139 5.79 20.61 12.56
CA SER A 139 6.57 21.83 12.38
C SER A 139 7.03 21.93 10.93
N ALA A 140 7.07 23.15 10.41
CA ALA A 140 7.70 23.48 9.15
C ALA A 140 8.82 24.52 9.36
N GLU A 141 9.44 24.52 10.54
CA GLU A 141 10.45 25.49 10.95
C GLU A 141 11.78 24.80 11.30
N LEU A 142 12.88 25.52 11.10
CA LEU A 142 14.18 25.16 11.65
C LEU A 142 14.11 25.25 13.19
N PRO A 143 14.56 24.22 13.93
CA PRO A 143 14.68 24.28 15.38
C PRO A 143 15.68 25.36 15.83
N ASP A 144 15.61 25.80 17.08
CA ASP A 144 16.68 26.60 17.66
C ASP A 144 17.97 25.77 17.78
N ARG A 145 19.03 26.22 17.12
CA ARG A 145 20.33 25.54 17.12
C ARG A 145 20.98 25.51 18.50
N GLN A 146 20.71 26.49 19.37
CA GLN A 146 21.28 26.54 20.71
C GLN A 146 20.55 25.60 21.67
N GLN A 147 19.21 25.56 21.59
CA GLN A 147 18.40 24.70 22.46
C GLN A 147 18.40 23.24 22.00
N ASP A 148 18.36 23.00 20.68
CA ASP A 148 18.26 21.67 20.11
C ASP A 148 19.20 21.49 18.89
N PRO A 149 20.52 21.48 19.12
CA PRO A 149 21.50 21.34 18.05
C PRO A 149 21.34 20.03 17.27
N ARG A 150 20.86 18.97 17.93
CA ARG A 150 20.70 17.64 17.31
C ARG A 150 19.53 17.62 16.33
N LEU A 151 18.35 18.09 16.74
CA LEU A 151 17.21 18.17 15.81
C LEU A 151 17.52 19.16 14.69
N PHE A 152 18.13 20.31 15.00
CA PHE A 152 18.54 21.27 13.97
C PHE A 152 19.36 20.61 12.86
N GLN A 153 20.40 19.85 13.21
CA GLN A 153 21.21 19.13 12.24
C GLN A 153 20.41 18.10 11.42
N ILE A 154 19.50 17.37 12.07
CA ILE A 154 18.64 16.39 11.39
C ILE A 154 17.72 17.08 10.38
N ILE A 155 17.10 18.20 10.75
CA ILE A 155 16.18 18.94 9.87
C ILE A 155 16.94 19.56 8.71
N VAL A 156 18.08 20.20 8.96
CA VAL A 156 18.94 20.76 7.91
C VAL A 156 19.40 19.68 6.93
N LYS A 157 19.72 18.47 7.40
CA LYS A 157 20.19 17.36 6.56
C LYS A 157 19.05 16.70 5.75
N ASN A 158 17.90 16.48 6.38
CA ASN A 158 16.89 15.54 5.85
C ASN A 158 15.56 16.19 5.45
N MET A 159 15.26 17.40 5.97
CA MET A 159 13.93 18.02 5.82
C MET A 159 13.99 19.37 5.10
N ILE A 160 15.08 19.65 4.38
CA ILE A 160 15.15 20.82 3.49
C ILE A 160 14.75 20.41 2.09
N HIS A 161 13.74 21.06 1.54
CA HIS A 161 13.51 21.03 0.11
C HIS A 161 14.65 21.80 -0.54
N GLY A 162 15.54 21.10 -1.23
CA GLY A 162 16.76 21.69 -1.79
C GLY A 162 16.43 22.98 -2.55
N PRO A 163 17.24 24.03 -2.42
CA PRO A 163 16.88 25.28 -3.05
C PRO A 163 16.85 25.09 -4.56
N CYS A 164 15.69 25.41 -5.11
CA CYS A 164 15.32 25.27 -6.50
C CYS A 164 14.91 26.65 -7.03
N GLY A 165 14.21 26.72 -8.15
CA GLY A 165 13.84 28.01 -8.73
C GLY A 165 15.05 28.69 -9.34
N SER A 166 15.18 29.99 -9.09
CA SER A 166 16.31 30.80 -9.56
C SER A 166 17.65 30.34 -8.98
N ILE A 167 17.66 29.76 -7.77
CA ILE A 167 18.89 29.32 -7.10
C ILE A 167 19.46 28.06 -7.78
N ASN A 168 18.59 27.13 -8.19
CA ASN A 168 19.02 25.93 -8.89
C ASN A 168 17.96 25.47 -9.91
N PRO A 169 17.96 26.07 -11.11
CA PRO A 169 16.99 25.76 -12.16
C PRO A 169 17.04 24.31 -12.64
N GLY A 170 18.18 23.63 -12.48
CA GLY A 170 18.38 22.23 -12.86
C GLY A 170 17.83 21.20 -11.86
N SER A 171 17.16 21.64 -10.79
CA SER A 171 16.58 20.72 -9.79
C SER A 171 15.47 19.87 -10.40
N SER A 172 15.38 18.59 -10.00
CA SER A 172 14.39 17.65 -10.55
C SER A 172 12.92 18.01 -10.28
N CYS A 173 12.67 18.91 -9.32
CA CYS A 173 11.35 19.43 -9.03
C CYS A 173 10.91 20.56 -9.98
N MET A 174 11.82 21.12 -10.79
CA MET A 174 11.55 22.22 -11.69
C MET A 174 10.80 21.73 -12.93
N LYS A 175 9.72 22.42 -13.27
CA LYS A 175 8.98 22.25 -14.52
C LYS A 175 8.50 23.62 -14.98
N ASP A 176 8.73 23.96 -16.25
CA ASP A 176 8.31 25.23 -16.85
C ASP A 176 8.77 26.46 -16.03
N GLY A 177 10.01 26.41 -15.53
CA GLY A 177 10.60 27.49 -14.73
C GLY A 177 10.07 27.61 -13.29
N LYS A 178 9.15 26.74 -12.85
CA LYS A 178 8.56 26.77 -11.51
C LYS A 178 8.80 25.46 -10.76
N CYS A 179 8.92 25.55 -9.44
CA CYS A 179 8.98 24.36 -8.60
C CYS A 179 7.60 23.69 -8.53
N THR A 180 7.49 22.44 -8.97
CA THR A 180 6.25 21.64 -8.90
C THR A 180 5.76 21.41 -7.47
N LYS A 181 6.63 21.61 -6.47
CA LYS A 181 6.33 21.51 -5.03
C LYS A 181 6.07 22.86 -4.36
N ARG A 182 6.03 23.95 -5.14
CA ARG A 182 5.74 25.33 -4.72
C ARG A 182 6.72 25.85 -3.66
N TYR A 183 8.01 25.55 -3.83
CA TYR A 183 9.08 26.14 -3.03
C TYR A 183 9.76 27.29 -3.78
N PRO A 184 10.23 28.35 -3.09
CA PRO A 184 10.11 28.58 -1.64
C PRO A 184 8.64 28.78 -1.20
N ARG A 185 8.33 28.40 0.05
CA ARG A 185 7.00 28.58 0.66
C ARG A 185 6.92 29.92 1.36
N GLN A 186 5.74 30.54 1.38
CA GLN A 186 5.51 31.81 2.07
C GLN A 186 5.83 31.71 3.58
N LEU A 187 6.49 32.74 4.11
CA LEU A 187 6.65 32.93 5.55
C LEU A 187 5.33 33.37 6.19
N LEU A 188 4.95 32.72 7.29
CA LEU A 188 3.71 32.93 8.00
C LEU A 188 3.95 32.89 9.50
N HIS A 189 3.38 33.83 10.24
CA HIS A 189 3.46 33.87 11.71
C HIS A 189 2.67 32.74 12.37
N ASP A 190 1.52 32.36 11.79
CA ASP A 190 0.64 31.29 12.29
C ASP A 190 0.19 30.35 11.18
N THR A 191 -0.15 29.12 11.55
CA THR A 191 -0.74 28.15 10.64
C THR A 191 -2.15 28.58 10.21
N GLN A 192 -2.41 28.58 8.91
CA GLN A 192 -3.71 28.96 8.33
C GLN A 192 -4.37 27.73 7.71
N THR A 193 -5.63 27.46 8.08
CA THR A 193 -6.42 26.36 7.51
C THR A 193 -7.37 26.90 6.44
N GLY A 194 -7.31 26.33 5.23
CA GLY A 194 -8.18 26.69 4.10
C GLY A 194 -9.20 25.61 3.75
N GLU A 195 -10.03 25.87 2.74
CA GLU A 195 -11.05 24.93 2.27
C GLU A 195 -10.49 23.73 1.48
N ASP A 196 -9.27 23.83 0.95
CA ASP A 196 -8.61 22.80 0.12
C ASP A 196 -8.07 21.59 0.92
N GLY A 197 -8.17 21.66 2.26
CA GLY A 197 -7.89 20.55 3.17
C GLY A 197 -6.41 20.32 3.48
N TYR A 198 -5.51 21.21 3.04
CA TYR A 198 -4.11 21.25 3.48
C TYR A 198 -3.80 22.62 4.09
N PRO A 199 -3.25 22.69 5.31
CA PRO A 199 -2.96 23.98 5.94
C PRO A 199 -1.71 24.61 5.32
N LEU A 200 -1.68 25.94 5.35
CA LEU A 200 -0.46 26.70 5.19
C LEU A 200 0.22 26.76 6.56
N TYR A 201 1.28 25.99 6.74
CA TYR A 201 1.97 25.92 8.03
C TYR A 201 2.68 27.22 8.39
N ARG A 202 2.74 27.50 9.69
CA ARG A 202 3.62 28.49 10.29
C ARG A 202 5.07 28.28 9.83
N ARG A 203 5.66 29.38 9.36
CA ARG A 203 7.05 29.51 8.91
C ARG A 203 7.52 30.90 9.27
N ARG A 204 7.95 31.11 10.52
CA ARG A 204 8.30 32.46 10.98
C ARG A 204 9.49 33.01 10.24
N SER A 205 9.43 34.30 9.93
CA SER A 205 10.57 35.06 9.42
C SER A 205 11.61 35.25 10.53
N SER A 206 12.81 35.72 10.20
CA SER A 206 13.79 36.06 11.25
C SER A 206 13.33 37.21 12.17
N GLU A 207 12.48 38.10 11.69
CA GLU A 207 11.88 39.18 12.50
C GLU A 207 10.88 38.62 13.50
N ASP A 208 10.21 37.52 13.15
CA ASP A 208 9.26 36.79 14.00
C ASP A 208 9.92 35.68 14.85
N GLY A 209 11.25 35.66 14.96
CA GLY A 209 11.98 34.64 15.74
C GLY A 209 12.26 33.32 15.01
N GLY A 210 12.11 33.29 13.69
CA GLY A 210 12.48 32.16 12.83
C GLY A 210 13.99 32.05 12.61
N PHE A 211 14.50 30.81 12.57
CA PHE A 211 15.92 30.53 12.42
C PHE A 211 16.36 30.38 10.96
N LYS A 212 17.67 30.48 10.74
CA LYS A 212 18.33 30.28 9.44
C LYS A 212 19.40 29.21 9.53
N ALA A 213 19.73 28.60 8.39
CA ALA A 213 20.79 27.63 8.26
C ALA A 213 21.64 27.90 7.03
N LYS A 214 22.95 27.62 7.12
CA LYS A 214 23.84 27.62 5.96
C LYS A 214 23.98 26.20 5.44
N ILE A 215 23.61 25.97 4.18
CA ILE A 215 23.72 24.67 3.53
C ILE A 215 24.65 24.76 2.32
N LYS A 216 25.28 23.63 1.98
CA LYS A 216 26.11 23.50 0.78
C LYS A 216 25.28 22.84 -0.31
N VAL A 217 25.10 23.52 -1.44
CA VAL A 217 24.32 23.02 -2.57
C VAL A 217 25.21 22.93 -3.80
N LYS A 218 25.06 21.83 -4.54
CA LYS A 218 25.73 21.63 -5.82
C LYS A 218 24.89 22.27 -6.93
N ILE A 219 25.42 23.30 -7.58
CA ILE A 219 24.80 23.99 -8.71
C ILE A 219 25.74 23.77 -9.91
N GLY A 220 25.31 22.93 -10.85
CA GLY A 220 26.19 22.43 -11.91
C GLY A 220 27.40 21.69 -11.33
N ASN A 221 28.62 22.19 -11.63
CA ASN A 221 29.87 21.62 -11.12
C ASN A 221 30.42 22.33 -9.87
N LEU A 222 29.75 23.37 -9.37
CA LEU A 222 30.20 24.16 -8.23
C LEU A 222 29.44 23.80 -6.96
N ILE A 223 30.13 23.84 -5.82
CA ILE A 223 29.52 23.73 -4.49
C ILE A 223 29.47 25.14 -3.90
N GLN A 224 28.26 25.65 -3.68
CA GLN A 224 28.04 26.97 -3.10
C GLN A 224 27.42 26.84 -1.71
N ALA A 225 27.93 27.63 -0.76
CA ALA A 225 27.28 27.81 0.53
C ALA A 225 26.21 28.89 0.38
N ILE A 226 24.98 28.56 0.77
CA ILE A 226 23.84 29.46 0.71
C ILE A 226 23.16 29.47 2.07
N GLU A 227 22.55 30.60 2.40
CA GLU A 227 21.72 30.75 3.59
C GLU A 227 20.27 30.47 3.21
N ILE A 228 19.61 29.62 3.99
CA ILE A 228 18.19 29.28 3.86
C ILE A 228 17.49 29.58 5.19
N ASP A 229 16.18 29.76 5.11
CA ASP A 229 15.28 29.98 6.23
C ASP A 229 14.11 28.98 6.19
N ASN A 230 13.05 29.30 6.93
CA ASN A 230 11.85 28.48 7.06
C ASN A 230 11.06 28.33 5.75
N GLU A 231 11.34 29.09 4.69
CA GLU A 231 10.66 28.92 3.39
C GLU A 231 10.93 27.55 2.74
N TRP A 232 12.05 26.91 3.12
CA TRP A 232 12.56 25.70 2.49
C TRP A 232 12.30 24.41 3.28
N VAL A 233 11.75 24.52 4.48
CA VAL A 233 11.59 23.36 5.39
C VAL A 233 10.36 22.52 5.00
N VAL A 234 10.54 21.23 4.81
CA VAL A 234 9.46 20.27 4.57
C VAL A 234 8.75 19.97 5.91
N PRO A 235 7.41 19.99 5.99
CA PRO A 235 6.67 19.70 7.22
C PRO A 235 7.07 18.37 7.85
N TYR A 236 7.30 18.35 9.16
CA TYR A 236 7.81 17.19 9.87
C TYR A 236 7.26 17.09 11.29
N CYS A 237 7.28 15.88 11.84
CA CYS A 237 7.09 15.67 13.28
C CYS A 237 8.46 15.61 13.97
N PRO A 238 8.79 16.50 14.93
CA PRO A 238 10.08 16.52 15.61
C PRO A 238 10.52 15.16 16.17
N LEU A 239 9.60 14.44 16.81
CA LEU A 239 9.90 13.13 17.40
C LEU A 239 10.26 12.08 16.33
N LEU A 240 9.47 12.00 15.26
CA LEU A 240 9.74 11.04 14.18
C LEU A 240 11.06 11.36 13.49
N SER A 241 11.35 12.64 13.22
CA SER A 241 12.62 13.08 12.65
C SER A 241 13.82 12.66 13.52
N ARG A 242 13.73 12.78 14.84
CA ARG A 242 14.78 12.32 15.77
C ARG A 242 14.99 10.82 15.73
N ILE A 243 13.90 10.05 15.74
CA ILE A 243 13.96 8.58 15.81
C ILE A 243 14.52 7.99 14.52
N PHE A 244 14.06 8.50 13.37
CA PHE A 244 14.37 7.89 12.09
C PHE A 244 15.51 8.56 11.34
N GLN A 245 15.86 9.81 11.65
CA GLN A 245 16.95 10.55 11.00
C GLN A 245 16.92 10.41 9.47
N ALA A 246 15.72 10.49 8.90
CA ALA A 246 15.44 10.27 7.49
C ALA A 246 14.40 11.28 7.03
N HIS A 247 14.31 11.49 5.71
CA HIS A 247 13.30 12.38 5.14
C HIS A 247 11.90 11.81 5.41
N THR A 248 11.19 12.42 6.37
CA THR A 248 9.88 11.98 6.88
C THR A 248 8.91 13.16 6.85
N ASN A 249 8.21 13.33 5.72
CA ASN A 249 7.22 14.40 5.59
C ASN A 249 5.96 14.02 6.38
N VAL A 250 5.42 14.94 7.18
CA VAL A 250 4.16 14.74 7.89
C VAL A 250 3.25 15.91 7.56
N GLU A 251 2.15 15.62 6.89
CA GLU A 251 1.17 16.61 6.47
C GLU A 251 -0.14 16.39 7.20
N TYR A 252 -0.71 17.45 7.77
CA TYR A 252 -2.12 17.47 8.11
C TYR A 252 -2.92 17.45 6.81
N CYS A 253 -3.88 16.55 6.76
CA CYS A 253 -4.64 16.24 5.57
C CYS A 253 -6.10 16.17 5.99
N ASN A 254 -6.97 16.90 5.31
CA ASN A 254 -8.42 16.76 5.46
C ASN A 254 -9.12 16.84 4.10
N SER A 255 -8.43 16.34 3.06
CA SER A 255 -8.88 16.39 1.67
C SER A 255 -9.13 14.99 1.10
N ILE A 256 -10.10 14.90 0.19
CA ILE A 256 -10.30 13.68 -0.62
C ILE A 256 -9.15 13.50 -1.62
N GLU A 257 -8.44 14.58 -1.98
CA GLU A 257 -7.30 14.52 -2.90
C GLU A 257 -6.18 13.62 -2.41
N SER A 258 -6.00 13.49 -1.10
CA SER A 258 -4.97 12.67 -0.48
C SER A 258 -5.23 11.18 -0.71
N ILE A 259 -6.50 10.79 -0.85
CA ILE A 259 -6.87 9.43 -1.29
C ILE A 259 -6.61 9.27 -2.79
N LYS A 260 -6.93 10.27 -3.63
CA LYS A 260 -6.53 10.23 -5.04
C LYS A 260 -5.00 10.09 -5.17
N TYR A 261 -4.27 10.71 -4.25
CA TYR A 261 -2.82 10.60 -4.16
C TYR A 261 -2.37 9.18 -3.84
N ILE A 262 -2.88 8.53 -2.79
CA ILE A 262 -2.48 7.13 -2.52
C ILE A 262 -2.92 6.19 -3.65
N CYS A 263 -4.13 6.36 -4.20
CA CYS A 263 -4.60 5.59 -5.34
C CYS A 263 -3.71 5.82 -6.56
N LYS A 264 -3.19 7.03 -6.76
CA LYS A 264 -2.17 7.28 -7.79
C LYS A 264 -0.94 6.42 -7.53
N TYR A 265 -0.42 6.30 -6.31
CA TYR A 265 0.76 5.45 -6.04
C TYR A 265 0.48 3.95 -6.03
N VAL A 266 -0.76 3.55 -5.79
CA VAL A 266 -1.22 2.17 -6.01
C VAL A 266 -1.31 1.84 -7.50
N ASN A 267 -1.77 2.79 -8.32
CA ASN A 267 -2.00 2.62 -9.76
C ASN A 267 -0.84 3.09 -10.65
N LYS A 268 0.18 3.73 -10.07
CA LYS A 268 1.43 4.08 -10.72
C LYS A 268 2.21 2.78 -10.83
N GLY A 269 1.84 1.97 -11.82
CA GLY A 269 2.51 0.73 -12.15
C GLY A 269 4.02 0.95 -12.40
N SER A 270 4.74 -0.15 -12.56
CA SER A 270 6.15 -0.12 -12.96
C SER A 270 6.32 0.66 -14.27
N ASP A 271 7.44 1.38 -14.42
CA ASP A 271 7.81 1.95 -15.72
C ASP A 271 7.83 0.82 -16.76
N GLN A 272 7.37 1.10 -17.99
CA GLN A 272 7.27 0.09 -19.06
C GLN A 272 8.11 0.50 -20.26
N ALA A 273 8.74 -0.48 -20.88
CA ALA A 273 9.45 -0.32 -22.14
C ALA A 273 8.84 -1.26 -23.19
N MET A 274 8.66 -0.75 -24.39
CA MET A 274 8.29 -1.53 -25.56
C MET A 274 9.56 -1.82 -26.35
N PHE A 275 9.82 -3.10 -26.65
CA PHE A 275 10.95 -3.52 -27.49
C PHE A 275 10.48 -4.57 -28.48
N GLY A 276 11.12 -4.61 -29.64
CA GLY A 276 10.82 -5.58 -30.67
C GLY A 276 11.98 -6.51 -30.97
N PHE A 277 11.65 -7.77 -31.24
CA PHE A 277 12.59 -8.76 -31.72
C PHE A 277 12.42 -8.89 -33.23
N GLY A 278 13.42 -8.48 -34.01
CA GLY A 278 13.42 -8.76 -35.44
C GLY A 278 13.61 -10.27 -35.65
N LYS A 279 12.61 -10.95 -36.21
CA LYS A 279 12.82 -12.25 -36.87
C LYS A 279 13.16 -11.98 -38.34
N ASP A 280 14.16 -12.69 -38.85
CA ASP A 280 14.52 -12.68 -40.26
C ASP A 280 13.37 -13.25 -41.12
N GLY A 281 12.53 -12.34 -41.64
CA GLY A 281 11.94 -12.41 -42.98
C GLY A 281 10.88 -13.46 -43.32
N THR A 282 10.38 -14.30 -42.41
CA THR A 282 9.46 -15.40 -42.80
C THR A 282 8.05 -15.40 -42.18
N SER A 283 7.77 -14.55 -41.18
CA SER A 283 6.39 -14.20 -40.81
C SER A 283 6.36 -12.83 -40.11
N ILE A 284 5.50 -11.93 -40.59
CA ILE A 284 5.25 -10.63 -39.95
C ILE A 284 4.07 -10.84 -38.99
N ASP A 285 4.36 -11.18 -37.74
CA ASP A 285 3.38 -11.09 -36.65
C ASP A 285 3.64 -9.78 -35.89
N GLU A 286 2.76 -8.79 -36.12
CA GLU A 286 2.86 -7.47 -35.51
C GLU A 286 2.76 -7.54 -33.97
N VAL A 287 2.09 -8.55 -33.40
CA VAL A 287 1.96 -8.72 -31.95
C VAL A 287 3.19 -9.40 -31.35
N GLU A 288 3.76 -10.41 -32.02
CA GLU A 288 5.06 -10.99 -31.60
C GLU A 288 6.23 -10.00 -31.77
N GLN A 289 6.10 -9.02 -32.66
CA GLN A 289 7.10 -7.99 -32.89
C GLN A 289 7.23 -6.97 -31.76
N TYR A 290 6.27 -6.88 -30.83
CA TYR A 290 6.34 -5.94 -29.71
C TYR A 290 6.09 -6.63 -28.36
N GLN A 291 7.11 -6.67 -27.51
CA GLN A 291 6.96 -7.06 -26.11
C GLN A 291 6.93 -5.83 -25.20
N LEU A 292 5.98 -5.86 -24.25
CA LEU A 292 5.88 -4.87 -23.17
C LEU A 292 6.60 -5.40 -21.93
N GLY A 293 7.83 -4.93 -21.70
CA GLY A 293 8.58 -5.23 -20.49
C GLY A 293 8.26 -4.26 -19.35
N ARG A 294 8.18 -4.77 -18.13
CA ARG A 294 8.12 -3.94 -16.92
C ARG A 294 9.54 -3.72 -16.41
N TYR A 295 9.90 -2.46 -16.21
CA TYR A 295 11.12 -2.10 -15.51
C TYR A 295 10.93 -2.32 -14.01
N ILE A 296 11.75 -3.19 -13.44
CA ILE A 296 11.79 -3.45 -12.00
C ILE A 296 13.18 -3.04 -11.52
N SER A 297 13.23 -2.09 -10.58
CA SER A 297 14.51 -1.69 -9.99
C SER A 297 15.11 -2.84 -9.17
N SER A 298 16.44 -2.89 -9.03
CA SER A 298 17.11 -3.95 -8.26
C SER A 298 16.60 -4.03 -6.82
N ASN A 299 16.29 -2.89 -6.18
CA ASN A 299 15.72 -2.88 -4.83
C ASN A 299 14.29 -3.45 -4.80
N GLU A 300 13.47 -3.14 -5.80
CA GLU A 300 12.14 -3.73 -5.95
C GLU A 300 12.22 -5.24 -6.20
N ALA A 301 13.14 -5.69 -7.06
CA ALA A 301 13.37 -7.10 -7.33
C ALA A 301 13.74 -7.87 -6.06
N VAL A 302 14.70 -7.37 -5.29
CA VAL A 302 15.09 -7.99 -4.00
C VAL A 302 13.93 -8.01 -3.02
N ARG A 303 13.12 -6.94 -2.96
CA ARG A 303 11.92 -6.92 -2.12
C ARG A 303 10.92 -8.01 -2.51
N ARG A 304 10.72 -8.25 -3.81
CA ARG A 304 9.84 -9.31 -4.33
C ARG A 304 10.40 -10.70 -4.01
N ILE A 305 11.71 -10.91 -4.17
CA ILE A 305 12.39 -12.18 -3.82
C ILE A 305 12.22 -12.50 -2.33
N LEU A 306 12.31 -11.48 -1.46
CA LEU A 306 12.14 -11.62 -0.01
C LEU A 306 10.66 -11.67 0.43
N ASP A 307 9.71 -11.61 -0.50
CA ASP A 307 8.26 -11.59 -0.26
C ASP A 307 7.81 -10.49 0.74
N PHE A 308 8.42 -9.31 0.65
CA PHE A 308 8.05 -8.19 1.49
C PHE A 308 6.89 -7.40 0.87
N SER A 309 5.69 -7.53 1.44
CA SER A 309 4.51 -6.81 0.97
C SER A 309 4.73 -5.29 0.83
N ILE A 310 4.30 -4.73 -0.30
CA ILE A 310 4.41 -3.29 -0.62
C ILE A 310 3.22 -2.46 -0.12
N HIS A 311 2.13 -3.14 0.26
CA HIS A 311 0.94 -2.49 0.79
C HIS A 311 0.53 -3.15 2.11
N LYS A 312 0.16 -2.34 3.10
CA LYS A 312 -0.57 -2.84 4.27
C LYS A 312 -1.64 -1.86 4.67
N ARG A 313 -2.59 -2.37 5.43
CA ARG A 313 -3.78 -1.64 5.86
C ARG A 313 -4.35 -2.27 7.14
N HIS A 314 -5.02 -1.46 7.93
CA HIS A 314 -5.79 -1.89 9.08
C HIS A 314 -7.00 -0.97 9.27
N PRO A 315 -8.23 -1.52 9.42
CA PRO A 315 -8.55 -2.95 9.52
C PRO A 315 -8.50 -3.69 8.17
N ARG A 316 -8.40 -5.02 8.21
CA ARG A 316 -8.27 -5.81 6.98
C ARG A 316 -9.57 -5.72 6.16
N VAL A 317 -9.46 -5.31 4.90
CA VAL A 317 -10.55 -5.49 3.93
C VAL A 317 -10.56 -6.92 3.42
N VAL A 318 -11.71 -7.58 3.54
CA VAL A 318 -11.99 -8.89 2.96
C VAL A 318 -12.92 -8.68 1.78
N HIS A 319 -12.54 -9.18 0.61
CA HIS A 319 -13.41 -9.19 -0.55
C HIS A 319 -14.24 -10.46 -0.49
N LEU A 320 -15.55 -10.31 -0.50
CA LEU A 320 -16.46 -11.43 -0.70
C LEU A 320 -16.32 -11.92 -2.14
N THR A 321 -16.47 -13.24 -2.34
CA THR A 321 -16.61 -13.86 -3.67
C THR A 321 -18.03 -13.65 -4.18
N ALA A 322 -18.55 -12.43 -4.05
CA ALA A 322 -19.86 -12.05 -4.51
C ALA A 322 -19.69 -10.98 -5.58
N HIS A 323 -20.35 -11.19 -6.71
CA HIS A 323 -20.17 -10.41 -7.92
C HIS A 323 -21.49 -9.70 -8.27
N LEU A 324 -21.37 -8.45 -8.70
CA LEU A 324 -22.48 -7.78 -9.38
C LEU A 324 -22.85 -8.57 -10.64
N GLU A 325 -24.06 -8.35 -11.15
CA GLU A 325 -24.50 -8.93 -12.41
C GLU A 325 -23.45 -8.72 -13.51
N ASN A 326 -23.05 -9.83 -14.16
CA ASN A 326 -21.99 -9.89 -15.18
C ASN A 326 -20.55 -9.55 -14.70
N GLY A 327 -20.31 -9.47 -13.39
CA GLY A 327 -19.01 -9.17 -12.78
C GLY A 327 -18.19 -10.38 -12.33
N GLN A 328 -18.60 -11.61 -12.69
CA GLN A 328 -17.97 -12.84 -12.19
C GLN A 328 -16.56 -13.07 -12.75
N ARG A 329 -15.70 -13.72 -11.97
CA ARG A 329 -14.47 -14.27 -12.53
C ARG A 329 -14.76 -15.59 -13.22
N VAL A 330 -14.58 -15.60 -14.52
CA VAL A 330 -14.67 -16.81 -15.34
C VAL A 330 -13.25 -17.32 -15.59
N TYR A 331 -12.99 -18.59 -15.27
CA TYR A 331 -11.74 -19.27 -15.58
C TYR A 331 -11.99 -20.20 -16.76
N PHE A 332 -11.23 -20.01 -17.83
CA PHE A 332 -11.29 -20.86 -19.01
C PHE A 332 -10.20 -21.93 -18.92
N THR A 333 -10.59 -23.19 -19.08
CA THR A 333 -9.73 -24.33 -19.36
C THR A 333 -10.16 -24.93 -20.71
N GLU A 334 -9.30 -25.71 -21.34
CA GLU A 334 -9.66 -26.42 -22.59
C GLU A 334 -10.97 -27.21 -22.40
N ASP A 335 -11.13 -27.85 -21.24
CA ASP A 335 -12.29 -28.67 -20.91
C ASP A 335 -13.59 -27.87 -20.68
N ASN A 336 -13.51 -26.61 -20.21
CA ASN A 336 -14.70 -25.86 -19.77
C ASN A 336 -15.08 -24.69 -20.69
N LEU A 337 -14.28 -24.41 -21.73
CA LEU A 337 -14.44 -23.26 -22.61
C LEU A 337 -15.83 -23.23 -23.26
N HIS A 338 -16.27 -24.35 -23.85
CA HIS A 338 -17.56 -24.44 -24.53
C HIS A 338 -18.74 -24.25 -23.58
N GLU A 339 -18.70 -24.90 -22.42
CA GLU A 339 -19.75 -24.79 -21.41
C GLU A 339 -19.88 -23.35 -20.88
N ARG A 340 -18.75 -22.71 -20.56
CA ARG A 340 -18.73 -21.34 -20.02
C ARG A 340 -19.11 -20.25 -21.03
N ILE A 341 -19.02 -20.53 -22.33
CA ILE A 341 -19.49 -19.64 -23.40
C ILE A 341 -21.01 -19.76 -23.59
N ILE A 342 -21.57 -20.96 -23.39
CA ILE A 342 -22.99 -21.26 -23.58
C ILE A 342 -23.81 -20.87 -22.33
N GLU A 343 -23.30 -21.15 -21.14
CA GLU A 343 -23.93 -20.81 -19.87
C GLU A 343 -23.11 -19.77 -19.09
N LEU A 344 -23.59 -18.51 -19.08
CA LEU A 344 -23.00 -17.51 -18.21
C LEU A 344 -23.30 -17.83 -16.73
N PRO A 345 -22.32 -17.68 -15.82
CA PRO A 345 -22.58 -17.84 -14.39
C PRO A 345 -23.71 -16.90 -13.94
N LYS A 346 -24.60 -17.39 -13.06
CA LYS A 346 -25.68 -16.57 -12.49
C LYS A 346 -25.15 -15.62 -11.40
N THR A 347 -25.87 -14.53 -11.15
CA THR A 347 -25.46 -13.41 -10.27
C THR A 347 -25.49 -13.80 -8.78
N THR A 348 -24.77 -13.08 -7.91
CA THR A 348 -24.46 -13.51 -6.52
C THR A 348 -24.93 -12.59 -5.40
N LEU A 349 -25.80 -11.58 -5.64
CA LEU A 349 -26.23 -10.65 -4.55
C LEU A 349 -27.72 -10.20 -4.56
N THR A 350 -28.69 -11.11 -4.38
CA THR A 350 -30.10 -10.82 -4.10
C THR A 350 -30.91 -11.88 -3.31
N ASP A 351 -30.45 -13.13 -3.08
CA ASP A 351 -31.26 -14.16 -2.37
C ASP A 351 -30.46 -15.27 -1.62
N ASP A 352 -31.15 -16.07 -0.78
CA ASP A 352 -30.59 -17.15 0.04
C ASP A 352 -29.96 -18.33 -0.74
N ALA A 353 -30.41 -18.61 -1.96
CA ALA A 353 -29.79 -19.61 -2.84
C ALA A 353 -28.38 -19.20 -3.26
N GLN A 354 -28.03 -17.92 -3.14
CA GLN A 354 -26.73 -17.40 -3.55
C GLN A 354 -25.66 -17.51 -2.47
N TRP A 355 -26.06 -17.55 -1.18
CA TRP A 355 -25.17 -17.95 -0.10
C TRP A 355 -24.71 -19.40 -0.27
N ASP A 356 -25.64 -20.27 -0.64
CA ASP A 356 -25.37 -21.67 -0.97
C ASP A 356 -24.44 -21.77 -2.19
N ALA A 357 -24.69 -21.01 -3.27
CA ALA A 357 -23.81 -20.98 -4.44
C ALA A 357 -22.37 -20.50 -4.09
N THR A 358 -22.26 -19.45 -3.28
CA THR A 358 -20.98 -18.87 -2.83
C THR A 358 -20.20 -19.85 -1.94
N MET A 359 -20.90 -20.53 -1.03
CA MET A 359 -20.32 -21.55 -0.16
C MET A 359 -19.92 -22.80 -0.94
N THR A 360 -20.71 -23.21 -1.94
CA THR A 360 -20.40 -24.31 -2.86
C THR A 360 -19.10 -24.04 -3.62
N GLU A 361 -18.98 -22.87 -4.27
CA GLU A 361 -17.75 -22.51 -4.98
C GLU A 361 -16.56 -22.50 -4.00
N ALA A 362 -16.71 -21.82 -2.87
CA ALA A 362 -15.63 -21.73 -1.89
C ALA A 362 -15.19 -23.10 -1.39
N ALA A 363 -16.12 -24.03 -1.13
CA ALA A 363 -15.84 -25.37 -0.60
C ALA A 363 -14.94 -26.20 -1.53
N THR A 364 -14.94 -25.91 -2.84
CA THR A 364 -14.09 -26.62 -3.79
C THR A 364 -12.63 -26.16 -3.80
N ILE A 365 -12.34 -24.94 -3.33
CA ILE A 365 -11.03 -24.29 -3.51
C ILE A 365 -10.39 -23.72 -2.23
N GLN A 366 -11.17 -23.50 -1.17
CA GLN A 366 -10.70 -22.88 0.06
C GLN A 366 -10.44 -23.93 1.14
N SER A 367 -9.47 -23.63 2.02
CA SER A 367 -9.26 -24.46 3.22
C SER A 367 -10.42 -24.32 4.22
N PRO A 368 -10.65 -25.33 5.09
CA PRO A 368 -11.70 -25.29 6.11
C PRO A 368 -11.66 -24.02 6.97
N ALA A 369 -10.47 -23.57 7.37
CA ALA A 369 -10.29 -22.33 8.11
C ALA A 369 -10.77 -21.07 7.35
N ARG A 370 -10.64 -21.04 6.02
CA ARG A 370 -11.13 -19.95 5.18
C ARG A 370 -12.63 -20.05 4.92
N LEU A 371 -13.16 -21.27 4.77
CA LEU A 371 -14.60 -21.53 4.69
C LEU A 371 -15.32 -21.06 5.95
N ARG A 372 -14.78 -21.41 7.12
CA ARG A 372 -15.29 -20.93 8.42
C ARG A 372 -15.30 -19.41 8.51
N ASN A 373 -14.25 -18.73 8.03
CA ASN A 373 -14.23 -17.26 7.99
C ASN A 373 -15.30 -16.69 7.05
N LEU A 374 -15.50 -17.28 5.86
CA LEU A 374 -16.51 -16.84 4.91
C LEU A 374 -17.92 -16.98 5.50
N PHE A 375 -18.21 -18.14 6.11
CA PHE A 375 -19.48 -18.40 6.78
C PHE A 375 -19.77 -17.35 7.86
N VAL A 376 -18.82 -17.06 8.75
CA VAL A 376 -18.99 -16.01 9.79
C VAL A 376 -19.24 -14.62 9.18
N ILE A 377 -18.61 -14.28 8.06
CA ILE A 377 -18.88 -12.99 7.39
C ILE A 377 -20.30 -12.97 6.82
N LEU A 378 -20.77 -14.07 6.21
CA LEU A 378 -22.14 -14.18 5.71
C LEU A 378 -23.17 -14.02 6.85
N LEU A 379 -22.89 -14.59 8.02
CA LEU A 379 -23.72 -14.45 9.21
C LEU A 379 -23.78 -12.99 9.70
N LEU A 380 -22.62 -12.36 9.91
CA LEU A 380 -22.53 -11.07 10.59
C LEU A 380 -22.82 -9.87 9.68
N ALA A 381 -22.42 -9.94 8.41
CA ALA A 381 -22.45 -8.78 7.52
C ALA A 381 -23.55 -8.87 6.44
N CYS A 382 -23.99 -10.08 6.08
CA CYS A 382 -24.92 -10.30 4.99
C CYS A 382 -26.34 -10.68 5.45
N GLY A 383 -26.53 -11.00 6.75
CA GLY A 383 -27.85 -11.23 7.33
C GLY A 383 -28.59 -12.41 6.71
N SER A 384 -27.92 -13.57 6.56
CA SER A 384 -28.54 -14.80 6.06
C SER A 384 -29.84 -15.12 6.81
N SER A 385 -30.94 -15.35 6.08
CA SER A 385 -32.24 -15.66 6.69
C SER A 385 -32.31 -17.07 7.28
N ASN A 386 -31.41 -17.98 6.88
CA ASN A 386 -31.39 -19.35 7.36
C ASN A 386 -29.95 -19.89 7.52
N PRO A 387 -29.24 -19.47 8.58
CA PRO A 387 -27.87 -19.87 8.84
C PRO A 387 -27.72 -21.35 9.21
N GLU A 388 -28.77 -21.95 9.79
CA GLU A 388 -28.82 -23.37 10.14
C GLU A 388 -28.74 -24.25 8.89
N LYS A 389 -29.48 -23.89 7.83
CA LYS A 389 -29.42 -24.62 6.56
C LYS A 389 -28.00 -24.61 5.96
N LEU A 390 -27.33 -23.46 5.95
CA LEU A 390 -25.96 -23.35 5.45
C LEU A 390 -24.97 -24.15 6.31
N TRP A 391 -25.14 -24.15 7.63
CA TRP A 391 -24.35 -25.00 8.50
C TRP A 391 -24.52 -26.48 8.14
N GLU A 392 -25.76 -26.96 8.03
CA GLU A 392 -26.05 -28.36 7.72
C GLU A 392 -25.50 -28.78 6.35
N SER A 393 -25.56 -27.90 5.33
CA SER A 393 -25.02 -28.15 4.00
C SER A 393 -23.49 -28.28 3.96
N TYR A 394 -22.75 -27.53 4.80
CA TYR A 394 -21.28 -27.41 4.69
C TYR A 394 -20.49 -27.84 5.93
N LYS A 395 -21.14 -28.36 6.98
CA LYS A 395 -20.49 -28.76 8.25
C LYS A 395 -19.33 -29.73 8.07
N GLU A 396 -19.39 -30.63 7.09
CA GLU A 396 -18.28 -31.54 6.79
C GLU A 396 -17.08 -30.79 6.20
N SER A 397 -17.30 -29.92 5.20
CA SER A 397 -16.25 -29.06 4.64
C SER A 397 -15.65 -28.10 5.67
N PHE A 398 -16.45 -27.65 6.64
CA PHE A 398 -15.96 -26.87 7.78
C PHE A 398 -15.15 -27.68 8.78
N THR A 399 -15.29 -29.00 8.81
CA THR A 399 -14.72 -29.87 9.86
C THR A 399 -13.60 -30.75 9.31
N GLU A 400 -13.36 -30.72 7.99
CA GLU A 400 -12.41 -31.58 7.30
C GLU A 400 -11.00 -31.55 7.94
N ASP A 401 -10.50 -30.37 8.35
CA ASP A 401 -9.17 -30.25 8.97
C ASP A 401 -9.10 -30.92 10.34
N ILE A 402 -10.18 -30.90 11.12
CA ILE A 402 -10.28 -31.61 12.40
C ILE A 402 -10.27 -33.12 12.18
N LEU A 403 -11.02 -33.61 11.19
CA LEU A 403 -11.04 -35.03 10.83
C LEU A 403 -9.66 -35.51 10.33
N ILE A 404 -9.01 -34.71 9.47
CA ILE A 404 -7.65 -35.01 8.98
C ILE A 404 -6.67 -35.09 10.16
N GLN A 405 -6.75 -34.17 11.11
CA GLN A 405 -5.89 -34.17 12.29
C GLN A 405 -6.12 -35.42 13.15
N ALA A 406 -7.38 -35.76 13.44
CA ALA A 406 -7.71 -36.94 14.23
C ALA A 406 -7.22 -38.25 13.57
N ARG A 407 -7.30 -38.36 12.24
CA ARG A 407 -6.77 -39.49 11.46
C ARG A 407 -5.24 -39.58 11.52
N ARG A 408 -4.55 -38.44 11.54
CA ARG A 408 -3.08 -38.39 11.69
C ARG A 408 -2.62 -38.84 13.08
N GLU A 409 -3.38 -38.50 14.11
CA GLU A 409 -3.09 -38.87 15.50
C GLU A 409 -3.41 -40.33 15.80
N ASN A 410 -4.29 -40.96 15.00
CA ASN A 410 -4.73 -42.34 15.19
C ASN A 410 -4.51 -43.19 13.92
N PRO A 411 -3.26 -43.42 13.50
CA PRO A 411 -2.96 -44.20 12.31
C PRO A 411 -3.42 -45.66 12.49
N GLY A 412 -4.36 -46.10 11.65
CA GLY A 412 -4.93 -47.47 11.68
C GLY A 412 -6.41 -47.55 12.02
N LEU A 413 -7.03 -46.44 12.46
CA LEU A 413 -8.47 -46.35 12.66
C LEU A 413 -9.15 -45.66 11.47
N VAL A 414 -10.25 -46.25 10.99
CA VAL A 414 -11.13 -45.60 10.02
C VAL A 414 -12.05 -44.64 10.78
N LEU A 415 -11.61 -43.39 10.92
CA LEU A 415 -12.40 -42.33 11.55
C LEU A 415 -13.29 -41.62 10.53
N ASN A 416 -14.55 -41.41 10.90
CA ASN A 416 -15.54 -40.60 10.18
C ASN A 416 -15.89 -39.36 11.00
N TYR A 417 -16.65 -38.43 10.42
CA TYR A 417 -17.16 -37.27 11.14
C TYR A 417 -18.01 -37.71 12.35
N THR A 418 -17.80 -37.05 13.49
CA THR A 418 -18.56 -37.28 14.73
C THR A 418 -19.24 -35.99 15.20
N PRO A 419 -20.31 -36.09 16.02
CA PRO A 419 -20.92 -34.92 16.64
C PRO A 419 -19.93 -34.04 17.42
N ASP A 420 -18.94 -34.64 18.08
CA ASP A 420 -17.92 -33.90 18.82
C ASP A 420 -17.03 -33.05 17.91
N MET A 421 -16.67 -33.56 16.72
CA MET A 421 -15.92 -32.78 15.73
C MET A 421 -16.76 -31.60 15.20
N PHE A 422 -18.06 -31.80 14.98
CA PHE A 422 -18.96 -30.73 14.57
C PHE A 422 -19.12 -29.68 15.69
N ASN A 423 -19.24 -30.10 16.95
CA ASN A 423 -19.29 -29.19 18.10
C ASN A 423 -17.99 -28.37 18.22
N GLN A 424 -16.83 -28.99 18.03
CA GLN A 424 -15.55 -28.29 18.01
C GLN A 424 -15.50 -27.24 16.89
N THR A 425 -16.00 -27.57 15.70
CA THR A 425 -16.13 -26.61 14.59
C THR A 425 -17.05 -25.44 14.94
N LEU A 426 -18.20 -25.68 15.62
CA LEU A 426 -19.11 -24.63 16.07
C LEU A 426 -18.45 -23.68 17.07
N ILE A 427 -17.67 -24.20 18.03
CA ILE A 427 -16.90 -23.37 18.98
C ILE A 427 -15.91 -22.46 18.22
N ILE A 428 -15.20 -23.02 17.22
CA ILE A 428 -14.28 -22.22 16.38
C ILE A 428 -15.03 -21.12 15.61
N LEU A 429 -16.26 -21.39 15.17
CA LEU A 429 -17.10 -20.41 14.48
C LEU A 429 -17.58 -19.31 15.43
N GLU A 430 -17.97 -19.65 16.66
CA GLU A 430 -18.35 -18.70 17.70
C GLU A 430 -17.16 -17.78 18.06
N ASP A 431 -15.99 -18.34 18.33
CA ASP A 431 -14.76 -17.57 18.61
C ASP A 431 -14.43 -16.59 17.48
N LYS A 432 -14.60 -17.04 16.23
CA LYS A 432 -14.41 -16.18 15.04
C LYS A 432 -15.45 -15.09 14.95
N ALA A 433 -16.71 -15.40 15.25
CA ALA A 433 -17.80 -14.42 15.22
C ALA A 433 -17.58 -13.34 16.28
N LEU A 434 -17.24 -13.73 17.51
CA LEU A 434 -16.89 -12.80 18.59
C LEU A 434 -15.69 -11.92 18.21
N ALA A 435 -14.63 -12.51 17.64
CA ALA A 435 -13.46 -11.75 17.19
C ALA A 435 -13.74 -10.78 16.03
N MET A 436 -14.74 -11.05 15.19
CA MET A 436 -15.13 -10.18 14.07
C MET A 436 -16.19 -9.12 14.44
N ALA A 437 -17.07 -9.43 15.38
CA ALA A 437 -18.14 -8.53 15.84
C ALA A 437 -17.62 -7.37 16.70
N GLY A 438 -16.45 -7.53 17.34
CA GLY A 438 -15.77 -6.50 18.11
C GLY A 438 -15.98 -6.65 19.61
#